data_AF-A0A7C0UB82-F1
#
_entry.id   AF-A0A7C0UB82-F1
#
_cell.length_a   1.000
_cell.length_b   1.000
_cell.length_c   1.000
_cell.angle_alpha   90.00
_cell.angle_beta   90.00
_cell.angle_gamma   90.00
#
_symmetry.space_group_name_H-M   'P 1'
#
loop_
_entity.id
_entity.type
_entity.pdbx_description
1 polymer ?
#
loop_
_entity_poly.entity_id
_entity_poly.type
_entity_poly.pdbx_seq_one_letter_code
_entity_poly.pdbx_strand_id
1 'polypeptide(L)'
;MMKTALTACRLALVVFILPYIFVYNNALLLIGSFWEILWVMVTAILGVFALASGLQGYMKRPISIPLRGLLFLSAIGLIMPGWKTDLIGMAILFAVSFHQIPNLLKIISGFFLKKRREVTGSFQGKMDK
;
A
#
# COMPACT_ATOMS: atom_id res chain seq x y z
N MET A 1 13.77 -24.15 -3.16
CA MET A 1 12.40 -24.02 -3.71
C MET A 1 11.34 -23.66 -2.67
N MET A 2 11.34 -24.22 -1.45
CA MET A 2 10.27 -23.92 -0.46
C MET A 2 10.16 -22.44 -0.02
N LYS A 3 11.28 -21.69 0.02
CA LYS A 3 11.27 -20.28 0.43
C LYS A 3 10.47 -19.37 -0.52
N THR A 4 10.53 -19.61 -1.83
CA THR A 4 9.76 -18.84 -2.82
C THR A 4 8.27 -19.19 -2.79
N ALA A 5 7.94 -20.47 -2.58
CA ALA A 5 6.56 -20.92 -2.39
C ALA A 5 5.89 -20.26 -1.18
N LEU A 6 6.60 -20.18 -0.04
CA LEU A 6 6.14 -19.48 1.16
C LEU A 6 5.91 -17.99 0.91
N THR A 7 6.81 -17.32 0.18
CA THR A 7 6.64 -15.90 -0.18
C THR A 7 5.42 -15.70 -1.08
N ALA A 8 5.22 -16.54 -2.09
CA ALA A 8 4.05 -16.48 -2.96
C ALA A 8 2.75 -16.71 -2.18
N CYS A 9 2.72 -17.68 -1.26
CA CYS A 9 1.57 -17.96 -0.41
C CYS A 9 1.19 -16.75 0.45
N ARG A 10 2.17 -16.05 1.04
CA ARG A 10 1.92 -14.82 1.80
C ARG A 10 1.29 -13.71 0.94
N LEU A 11 1.80 -13.52 -0.27
CA LEU A 11 1.23 -12.52 -1.19
C LEU A 11 -0.20 -12.92 -1.62
N ALA A 12 -0.43 -14.21 -1.84
CA ALA A 12 -1.76 -14.74 -2.17
C ALA A 12 -2.78 -14.49 -1.05
N LEU A 13 -2.39 -14.63 0.23
CA LEU A 13 -3.26 -14.31 1.37
C LEU A 13 -3.71 -12.85 1.37
N VAL A 14 -2.82 -11.92 1.02
CA VAL A 14 -3.16 -10.49 0.92
C VAL A 14 -4.17 -10.26 -0.20
N VAL A 15 -3.93 -10.85 -1.38
CA VAL A 15 -4.83 -10.71 -2.55
C VAL A 15 -6.18 -11.37 -2.30
N PHE A 16 -6.23 -12.46 -1.54
CA PHE A 16 -7.45 -13.17 -1.19
C PHE A 16 -8.42 -12.32 -0.33
N ILE A 17 -7.91 -11.36 0.43
CA ILE A 17 -8.73 -10.49 1.27
C ILE A 17 -9.38 -9.36 0.43
N LEU A 18 -8.79 -8.95 -0.70
CA LEU A 18 -9.29 -7.83 -1.50
C LEU A 18 -10.78 -7.90 -1.86
N PRO A 19 -11.34 -9.04 -2.35
CA PRO A 19 -12.76 -9.15 -2.67
C PRO A 19 -13.68 -8.75 -1.53
N TYR A 20 -13.31 -9.09 -0.28
CA TYR A 20 -14.08 -8.72 0.89
C TYR A 20 -14.04 -7.20 1.14
N ILE A 21 -12.88 -6.55 0.93
CA ILE A 21 -12.75 -5.10 1.10
C ILE A 21 -13.68 -4.34 0.15
N PHE A 22 -13.79 -4.79 -1.12
CA PHE A 22 -14.70 -4.20 -2.10
C PHE A 22 -16.18 -4.33 -1.69
N VAL A 23 -16.56 -5.44 -1.07
CA VAL A 23 -17.95 -5.67 -0.62
C VAL A 23 -18.28 -4.83 0.62
N TYR A 24 -17.33 -4.66 1.54
CA TYR A 24 -17.55 -3.86 2.75
C TYR A 24 -17.60 -2.35 2.49
N ASN A 25 -17.08 -1.89 1.35
CA ASN A 25 -17.00 -0.47 1.06
C ASN A 25 -17.46 -0.15 -0.36
N ASN A 26 -18.70 0.31 -0.48
CA ASN A 26 -19.32 0.66 -1.75
C ASN A 26 -18.56 1.77 -2.51
N ALA A 27 -17.78 2.61 -1.81
CA ALA A 27 -16.97 3.65 -2.45
C ALA A 27 -15.84 3.04 -3.32
N LEU A 28 -15.35 1.84 -3.00
CA LEU A 28 -14.39 1.11 -3.84
C LEU A 28 -15.03 0.57 -5.13
N LEU A 29 -16.36 0.43 -5.15
CA LEU A 29 -17.13 0.10 -6.35
C LEU A 29 -17.49 1.35 -7.18
N LEU A 30 -16.89 2.50 -6.86
CA LEU A 30 -17.18 3.80 -7.45
C LEU A 30 -18.62 4.27 -7.22
N ILE A 31 -19.26 3.76 -6.16
CA ILE A 31 -20.62 4.13 -5.76
C ILE A 31 -20.52 5.08 -4.57
N GLY A 32 -20.73 6.38 -4.81
CA GLY A 32 -20.69 7.41 -3.76
C GLY A 32 -20.20 8.76 -4.25
N SER A 33 -19.81 9.62 -3.31
CA SER A 33 -19.20 10.93 -3.62
C SER A 33 -17.79 10.76 -4.17
N PHE A 34 -17.42 11.55 -5.19
CA PHE A 34 -16.07 11.52 -5.77
C PHE A 34 -14.96 11.68 -4.71
N TRP A 35 -15.19 12.54 -3.71
CA TRP A 35 -14.23 12.77 -2.64
C TRP A 35 -14.04 11.54 -1.73
N GLU A 36 -15.12 10.85 -1.43
CA GLU A 36 -15.12 9.64 -0.61
C GLU A 36 -14.44 8.47 -1.34
N ILE A 37 -14.75 8.29 -2.62
CA ILE A 37 -14.11 7.30 -3.50
C ILE A 37 -12.59 7.51 -3.50
N LEU A 38 -12.14 8.74 -3.74
CA LEU A 38 -10.72 9.05 -3.79
C LEU A 38 -10.04 8.79 -2.45
N TRP A 39 -10.68 9.18 -1.35
CA TRP A 39 -10.16 8.97 0.00
C TRP A 39 -10.00 7.48 0.33
N VAL A 40 -11.07 6.71 0.13
CA VAL A 40 -11.09 5.26 0.36
C VAL A 40 -10.09 4.53 -0.53
N MET A 41 -9.96 4.94 -1.80
CA MET A 41 -8.98 4.34 -2.70
C MET A 41 -7.55 4.49 -2.16
N VAL A 42 -7.21 5.68 -1.66
CA VAL A 42 -5.87 5.95 -1.08
C VAL A 42 -5.66 5.13 0.18
N THR A 43 -6.63 5.08 1.10
CA THR A 43 -6.49 4.34 2.36
C THR A 43 -6.43 2.83 2.12
N ALA A 44 -7.23 2.29 1.20
CA ALA A 44 -7.19 0.89 0.82
C ALA A 44 -5.83 0.47 0.24
N ILE A 45 -5.24 1.28 -0.65
CA ILE A 45 -3.90 1.02 -1.20
C ILE A 45 -2.85 1.00 -0.08
N LEU A 46 -2.90 1.96 0.84
CA LEU A 46 -2.00 2.02 1.99
C LEU A 46 -2.19 0.83 2.95
N GLY A 47 -3.44 0.42 3.20
CA GLY A 47 -3.77 -0.72 4.06
C GLY A 47 -3.28 -2.05 3.49
N VAL A 48 -3.47 -2.29 2.20
CA VAL A 48 -2.95 -3.48 1.52
C VAL A 48 -1.42 -3.49 1.52
N PHE A 49 -0.78 -2.33 1.34
CA PHE A 49 0.67 -2.22 1.44
C PHE A 49 1.18 -2.51 2.86
N ALA A 50 0.51 -2.01 3.89
CA ALA A 50 0.78 -2.31 5.30
C ALA A 50 0.69 -3.82 5.56
N LEU A 51 -0.37 -4.46 5.07
CA LEU A 51 -0.60 -5.89 5.24
C LEU A 51 0.49 -6.73 4.56
N ALA A 52 0.80 -6.39 3.31
CA ALA A 52 1.84 -7.07 2.53
C ALA A 52 3.22 -6.95 3.18
N SER A 53 3.58 -5.76 3.65
CA SER A 53 4.87 -5.53 4.33
C SER A 53 4.96 -6.27 5.67
N GLY A 54 3.87 -6.31 6.45
CA GLY A 54 3.76 -7.07 7.70
C GLY A 54 3.89 -8.59 7.50
N LEU A 55 3.17 -9.16 6.52
CA LEU A 55 3.27 -10.58 6.16
C LEU A 55 4.66 -10.93 5.63
N GLN A 56 5.22 -10.11 4.73
CA GLN A 56 6.55 -10.35 4.20
C GLN A 56 7.62 -10.23 5.29
N GLY A 57 7.39 -9.39 6.30
CA GLY A 57 8.36 -9.11 7.37
C GLY A 57 9.57 -8.32 6.88
N TYR A 58 9.42 -7.71 5.72
CA TYR A 58 10.49 -7.06 5.02
C TYR A 58 9.91 -5.92 4.19
N MET A 59 10.47 -4.73 4.37
CA MET A 59 10.15 -3.58 3.52
C MET A 59 11.41 -3.11 2.79
N LYS A 60 12.33 -2.46 3.52
CA LYS A 60 13.70 -2.16 3.06
C LYS A 60 14.79 -2.77 3.93
N ARG A 61 14.43 -3.08 5.15
CA ARG A 61 15.22 -3.76 6.16
C ARG A 61 14.33 -4.83 6.78
N PRO A 62 14.90 -5.91 7.34
CA PRO A 62 14.12 -6.87 8.10
C PRO A 62 13.34 -6.15 9.20
N ILE A 63 12.04 -6.43 9.30
CA ILE A 63 11.14 -5.83 10.29
C ILE A 63 11.18 -6.71 11.54
N SER A 64 11.39 -6.09 12.71
CA SER A 64 11.32 -6.80 13.97
C SER A 64 9.88 -7.29 14.24
N ILE A 65 9.76 -8.43 14.91
CA ILE A 65 8.47 -9.07 15.24
C ILE A 65 7.43 -8.08 15.81
N PRO A 66 7.75 -7.18 16.77
CA PRO A 66 6.77 -6.23 17.28
C PRO A 66 6.29 -5.21 16.24
N LEU A 67 7.16 -4.73 15.36
CA LEU A 67 6.79 -3.79 14.29
C LEU A 67 5.89 -4.45 13.23
N ARG A 68 6.05 -5.76 13.01
CA ARG A 68 5.12 -6.52 12.14
C ARG A 68 3.71 -6.50 12.73
N GLY A 69 3.57 -6.70 14.04
CA GLY A 69 2.29 -6.59 14.75
C GLY A 69 1.63 -5.21 14.58
N LEU A 70 2.40 -4.12 14.70
CA LEU A 70 1.87 -2.77 14.44
C LEU A 70 1.43 -2.59 12.98
N LEU A 71 2.16 -3.14 12.00
CA LEU A 71 1.75 -3.06 10.59
C LEU A 71 0.45 -3.83 10.32
N PHE A 72 0.23 -4.96 10.98
CA PHE A 72 -1.05 -5.66 10.93
C PHE A 72 -2.18 -4.82 11.51
N LEU A 73 -1.97 -4.18 12.66
CA LEU A 73 -2.96 -3.28 13.27
C LEU A 73 -3.27 -2.07 12.37
N SER A 74 -2.23 -1.50 11.76
CA SER A 74 -2.36 -0.42 10.78
C SER A 74 -3.15 -0.85 9.55
N ALA A 75 -2.85 -2.05 9.01
CA ALA A 75 -3.57 -2.61 7.87
C ALA A 75 -5.06 -2.78 8.17
N ILE A 76 -5.40 -3.38 9.31
CA ILE A 76 -6.79 -3.60 9.72
C ILE A 76 -7.51 -2.25 9.89
N GLY A 77 -6.85 -1.25 10.50
CA GLY A 77 -7.41 0.09 10.66
C GLY A 77 -7.68 0.82 9.34
N LEU A 78 -6.80 0.65 8.34
CA LEU A 78 -6.93 1.26 7.01
C LEU A 78 -7.90 0.51 6.08
N ILE A 79 -8.09 -0.80 6.30
CA ILE A 79 -9.02 -1.62 5.51
C ILE A 79 -10.46 -1.41 5.98
N MET A 80 -10.65 -1.17 7.28
CA MET A 80 -11.97 -0.94 7.84
C MET A 80 -12.44 0.49 7.52
N PRO A 81 -13.59 0.67 6.85
CA PRO A 81 -14.07 1.99 6.46
C PRO A 81 -14.37 2.84 7.69
N GLY A 82 -13.66 3.98 7.81
CA GLY A 82 -13.91 4.93 8.89
C GLY A 82 -12.84 6.00 8.96
N TRP A 83 -13.25 7.27 8.96
CA TRP A 83 -12.33 8.41 9.07
C TRP A 83 -11.41 8.35 10.30
N LYS A 84 -11.91 7.81 11.43
CA LYS A 84 -11.12 7.64 12.66
C LYS A 84 -10.13 6.49 12.54
N THR A 85 -10.55 5.37 11.97
CA THR A 85 -9.71 4.16 11.81
C THR A 85 -8.62 4.39 10.78
N ASP A 86 -8.94 5.12 9.71
CA ASP A 86 -7.98 5.56 8.69
C ASP A 86 -6.89 6.46 9.30
N LEU A 87 -7.27 7.42 10.15
CA LEU A 87 -6.32 8.36 10.75
C LEU A 87 -5.34 7.64 11.69
N ILE A 88 -5.85 6.73 12.52
CA ILE A 88 -5.03 5.90 13.41
C ILE A 88 -4.14 4.96 12.60
N GLY A 89 -4.71 4.30 11.59
CA GLY A 89 -4.01 3.37 10.72
C GLY A 89 -2.88 4.05 9.95
N MET A 90 -3.11 5.23 9.38
CA MET A 90 -2.07 6.05 8.75
C MET A 90 -1.00 6.47 9.74
N ALA A 91 -1.36 6.94 10.94
CA ALA A 91 -0.40 7.38 11.94
C ALA A 91 0.58 6.24 12.30
N ILE A 92 0.05 5.02 12.49
CA ILE A 92 0.87 3.83 12.76
C ILE A 92 1.75 3.49 11.55
N LEU A 93 1.19 3.50 10.33
CA LEU A 93 1.93 3.21 9.11
C LEU A 93 3.13 4.17 8.94
N PHE A 94 2.90 5.47 9.16
CA PHE A 94 3.93 6.50 9.07
C PHE A 94 4.96 6.36 10.18
N ALA A 95 4.55 6.11 11.42
CA ALA A 95 5.47 5.89 12.53
C ALA A 95 6.39 4.70 12.29
N VAL A 96 5.84 3.56 11.85
CA VAL A 96 6.63 2.39 11.51
C VAL A 96 7.51 2.67 10.29
N SER A 97 6.98 3.30 9.24
CA SER A 97 7.76 3.61 8.03
C SER A 97 8.93 4.56 8.30
N PHE A 98 8.74 5.56 9.17
CA PHE A 98 9.80 6.49 9.58
C PHE A 98 10.89 5.78 10.38
N HIS A 99 10.51 4.91 11.31
CA HIS A 99 11.46 4.10 12.07
C HIS A 99 12.21 3.10 11.17
N GLN A 100 11.52 2.49 10.21
CA GLN A 100 12.07 1.47 9.32
C GLN A 100 12.96 2.08 8.22
N ILE A 101 12.64 3.29 7.77
CA ILE A 101 13.26 3.97 6.63
C ILE A 101 13.54 5.44 7.02
N PRO A 102 14.72 5.77 7.59
CA PRO A 102 15.11 7.18 7.80
C PRO A 102 15.21 7.98 6.49
N ASN A 103 15.20 7.31 5.32
CA ASN A 103 15.32 7.89 3.98
C ASN A 103 14.02 7.79 3.12
N LEU A 104 12.84 7.72 3.74
CA LEU A 104 11.54 7.51 3.07
C LEU A 104 11.27 8.52 1.93
N LEU A 105 11.75 9.77 2.09
CA LEU A 105 11.61 10.85 1.11
C LEU A 105 12.31 10.55 -0.24
N LYS A 106 13.44 9.84 -0.26
CA LYS A 106 14.21 9.57 -1.50
C LYS A 106 13.54 8.57 -2.43
N ILE A 107 12.69 7.68 -1.91
CA ILE A 107 12.06 6.60 -2.68
C ILE A 107 10.81 7.08 -3.40
N ILE A 108 9.96 7.84 -2.71
CA ILE A 108 8.78 8.45 -3.32
C ILE A 108 9.23 9.42 -4.42
N SER A 109 10.29 10.19 -4.16
CA SER A 109 10.99 11.01 -5.16
C SER A 109 11.50 10.16 -6.35
N GLY A 110 12.20 9.04 -6.09
CA GLY A 110 12.75 8.18 -7.14
C GLY A 110 11.69 7.47 -8.00
N PHE A 111 10.58 7.04 -7.40
CA PHE A 111 9.46 6.42 -8.12
C PHE A 111 8.72 7.44 -8.98
N PHE A 112 8.48 8.65 -8.46
CA PHE A 112 7.82 9.73 -9.18
C PHE A 112 8.67 10.26 -10.36
N LEU A 113 10.00 10.37 -10.18
CA LEU A 113 10.93 10.76 -11.23
C LEU A 113 11.10 9.70 -12.33
N LYS A 114 11.00 8.41 -11.99
CA LYS A 114 11.05 7.33 -12.98
C LYS A 114 9.78 7.28 -13.84
N LYS A 115 8.60 7.41 -13.23
CA LYS A 115 7.32 7.43 -13.95
C LYS A 115 7.18 8.64 -14.90
N ARG A 116 7.78 9.79 -14.56
CA ARG A 116 7.83 10.96 -15.46
C ARG A 116 8.68 10.71 -16.72
N ARG A 117 9.73 9.86 -16.63
CA ARG A 117 10.65 9.60 -17.73
C ARG A 117 10.06 8.69 -18.83
N GLU A 118 9.18 7.77 -18.45
CA GLU A 118 8.49 6.89 -19.42
C GLU A 118 7.44 7.64 -20.26
N VAL A 119 6.75 8.62 -19.67
CA VAL A 119 5.73 9.41 -20.38
C VAL A 119 6.36 10.38 -21.40
N THR A 120 7.51 10.98 -21.10
CA THR A 120 8.22 11.84 -22.05
C THR A 120 8.84 11.05 -23.22
N GLY A 121 9.21 9.78 -23.01
CA GLY A 121 9.76 8.92 -24.06
C GLY A 121 8.77 8.50 -25.14
N SER A 122 7.46 8.36 -24.81
CA SER A 122 6.46 7.96 -25.81
C SER A 122 5.98 9.10 -26.71
N PHE A 123 6.16 10.36 -26.30
CA PHE A 123 5.84 11.53 -27.11
C PHE A 123 6.89 11.81 -28.19
N GLN A 124 8.18 11.56 -27.91
CA GLN A 124 9.25 11.80 -28.89
C GLN A 124 9.18 10.81 -30.07
N GLY A 125 8.84 9.54 -29.82
CA GLY A 125 8.75 8.51 -30.86
C GLY A 125 7.52 8.60 -31.77
N LYS A 126 6.60 9.54 -31.51
CA LYS A 126 5.39 9.78 -32.32
C LYS A 126 5.48 11.05 -33.19
N MET A 127 6.57 11.81 -33.08
CA MET A 127 6.85 13.00 -33.92
C MET A 127 7.92 12.73 -34.99
N ASP A 128 8.55 11.55 -34.96
CA ASP A 128 9.59 11.08 -35.90
C ASP A 128 9.06 9.98 -36.87
N LYS A 129 7.74 9.80 -36.90
CA LYS A 129 7.03 8.93 -37.86
C LYS A 129 5.86 9.70 -38.45
#